data_AF-A2WYX1-F1
#
_entry.id   AF-A2WYX1-F1
#
_cell.length_a   1.000
_cell.length_b   1.000
_cell.length_c   1.000
_cell.angle_alpha   90.00
_cell.angle_beta   90.00
_cell.angle_gamma   90.00
#
_symmetry.space_group_name_H-M   'P 1'
#
loop_
_entity.id
_entity.type
_entity.pdbx_description
1 polymer ?
#
loop_
_entity_poly.entity_id
_entity_poly.type
_entity_poly.pdbx_seq_one_letter_code
_entity_poly.pdbx_strand_id
1 'polypeptide(L)'
;MYDYVVKELPKVLSDNFEQLNTSRASIFGHSMGGHGALTIYLKNTDKYKSVSAFSPVVNPINCPWGQKAFSNYLGPAKSDWEEYDATCLIKKCNKISTPILIDQGEDDKFLAKQLLPRNFEEACKAVGAPLTLRMQPGYDHSYFFIATFIDDHIAHHSQFLKSADYQATYLLTLVNDLLSLEMWINSSRLLQNVTVCVCISAVGAACPKHC
;
A
#
# COMPACT_ATOMS: atom_id res chain seq x y z
N MET A 1 8.78 -12.11 -7.02
CA MET A 1 7.71 -11.41 -6.28
C MET A 1 7.14 -10.21 -7.04
N TYR A 2 7.97 -9.30 -7.58
CA TYR A 2 7.48 -8.14 -8.34
C TYR A 2 6.55 -8.49 -9.51
N ASP A 3 6.98 -9.36 -10.43
CA ASP A 3 6.14 -9.75 -11.58
C ASP A 3 4.84 -10.44 -11.16
N TYR A 4 4.88 -11.22 -10.08
CA TYR A 4 3.70 -11.86 -9.53
C TYR A 4 2.66 -10.81 -9.09
N VAL A 5 3.06 -9.83 -8.27
CA VAL A 5 2.15 -8.80 -7.75
C VAL A 5 1.69 -7.82 -8.83
N VAL A 6 2.56 -7.48 -9.78
CA VAL A 6 2.31 -6.41 -10.76
C VAL A 6 1.67 -6.91 -12.05
N LYS A 7 1.87 -8.18 -12.43
CA LYS A 7 1.41 -8.73 -13.71
C LYS A 7 0.54 -9.96 -13.54
N GLU A 8 1.05 -11.00 -12.88
CA GLU A 8 0.39 -12.31 -12.83
C GLU A 8 -0.90 -12.28 -12.01
N LEU A 9 -0.85 -11.79 -10.77
CA LEU A 9 -2.00 -11.73 -9.89
C LEU A 9 -3.12 -10.82 -10.44
N PRO A 10 -2.85 -9.58 -10.91
CA PRO A 10 -3.89 -8.76 -11.54
C PRO A 10 -4.52 -9.44 -12.75
N LYS A 11 -3.73 -10.18 -13.54
CA LYS A 11 -4.26 -10.94 -14.68
C LYS A 11 -5.20 -12.06 -14.21
N VAL A 12 -4.77 -12.89 -13.26
CA VAL A 12 -5.61 -13.96 -12.70
C VAL A 12 -6.91 -13.38 -12.11
N LEU A 13 -6.83 -12.27 -11.38
CA LEU A 13 -8.02 -11.61 -10.83
C LEU A 13 -8.97 -11.11 -11.92
N SER A 14 -8.43 -10.48 -12.96
CA SER A 14 -9.24 -9.98 -14.09
C SER A 14 -9.89 -11.12 -14.89
N ASP A 15 -9.20 -12.24 -15.03
CA ASP A 15 -9.67 -13.38 -15.82
C ASP A 15 -10.76 -14.20 -15.07
N ASN A 16 -10.83 -14.10 -13.74
CA ASN A 16 -11.72 -14.93 -12.91
C ASN A 16 -12.79 -14.16 -12.13
N PHE A 17 -12.69 -12.82 -12.02
CA PHE A 17 -13.62 -12.00 -11.24
C PHE A 17 -14.01 -10.75 -12.04
N GLU A 18 -15.06 -10.85 -12.86
CA GLU A 18 -15.56 -9.76 -13.72
C GLU A 18 -15.97 -8.51 -12.94
N GLN A 19 -16.35 -8.67 -11.67
CA GLN A 19 -16.70 -7.57 -10.78
C GLN A 19 -15.49 -6.73 -10.36
N LEU A 20 -14.25 -7.20 -10.58
CA LEU A 20 -13.02 -6.49 -10.19
C LEU A 20 -12.44 -5.69 -11.36
N ASN A 21 -12.36 -4.37 -11.20
CA ASN A 21 -11.66 -3.51 -12.15
C ASN A 21 -10.18 -3.40 -11.80
N THR A 22 -9.37 -4.34 -12.29
CA THR A 22 -7.92 -4.41 -12.03
C THR A 22 -7.13 -3.23 -12.62
N SER A 23 -7.71 -2.47 -13.56
CA SER A 23 -7.13 -1.21 -14.07
C SER A 23 -7.27 -0.04 -13.09
N ARG A 24 -8.08 -0.21 -12.04
CA ARG A 24 -8.28 0.74 -10.94
C ARG A 24 -7.95 0.05 -9.62
N ALA A 25 -6.65 -0.03 -9.33
CA ALA A 25 -6.13 -0.63 -8.11
C ALA A 25 -5.36 0.40 -7.26
N SER A 26 -5.25 0.12 -5.96
CA SER A 26 -4.35 0.76 -5.00
C SER A 26 -3.59 -0.34 -4.24
N ILE A 27 -2.50 0.01 -3.58
CA ILE A 27 -1.62 -1.00 -2.95
C ILE A 27 -1.21 -0.56 -1.56
N PHE A 28 -1.14 -1.50 -0.62
CA PHE A 28 -0.60 -1.26 0.71
C PHE A 28 0.03 -2.50 1.29
N GLY A 29 0.66 -2.39 2.45
CA GLY A 29 1.22 -3.56 3.11
C GLY A 29 1.86 -3.21 4.44
N HIS A 30 2.33 -4.26 5.13
CA HIS A 30 2.96 -4.15 6.44
C HIS A 30 4.43 -4.56 6.40
N SER A 31 5.34 -3.81 7.02
CA SER A 31 6.75 -4.19 7.18
C SER A 31 7.47 -4.40 5.84
N MET A 32 7.98 -5.60 5.57
CA MET A 32 8.48 -5.98 4.23
C MET A 32 7.39 -5.89 3.14
N GLY A 33 6.12 -6.10 3.48
CA GLY A 33 5.00 -5.84 2.58
C GLY A 33 4.76 -4.35 2.34
N GLY A 34 4.96 -3.51 3.35
CA GLY A 34 4.89 -2.04 3.21
C GLY A 34 6.02 -1.51 2.32
N HIS A 35 7.22 -2.09 2.47
CA HIS A 35 8.33 -1.90 1.55
C HIS A 35 7.95 -2.26 0.09
N GLY A 36 7.35 -3.43 -0.10
CA GLY A 36 6.87 -3.87 -1.41
C GLY A 36 5.83 -2.93 -2.00
N ALA A 37 4.86 -2.49 -1.21
CA ALA A 37 3.81 -1.58 -1.65
C ALA A 37 4.39 -0.23 -2.13
N LEU A 38 5.29 0.38 -1.35
CA LEU A 38 5.92 1.66 -1.70
C LEU A 38 6.78 1.53 -2.95
N THR A 39 7.66 0.53 -3.02
CA THR A 39 8.53 0.34 -4.19
C THR A 39 7.74 0.04 -5.47
N ILE A 40 6.70 -0.80 -5.38
CA ILE A 40 5.83 -1.12 -6.52
C ILE A 40 5.07 0.14 -6.98
N TYR A 41 4.49 0.91 -6.06
CA TYR A 41 3.81 2.16 -6.39
C TYR A 41 4.74 3.14 -7.12
N LEU A 42 5.94 3.39 -6.58
CA LEU A 42 6.89 4.35 -7.15
C LEU A 42 7.41 3.94 -8.53
N LYS A 43 7.44 2.64 -8.84
CA LYS A 43 7.83 2.11 -10.15
C LYS A 43 6.65 2.00 -11.14
N ASN A 44 5.40 2.20 -10.69
CA ASN A 44 4.18 2.05 -11.48
C ASN A 44 3.13 3.11 -11.11
N THR A 45 3.53 4.38 -11.06
CA THR A 45 2.67 5.50 -10.61
C THR A 45 1.43 5.72 -11.48
N ASP A 46 1.43 5.19 -12.70
CA ASP A 46 0.30 5.17 -13.63
C ASP A 46 -0.74 4.08 -13.31
N LYS A 47 -0.30 2.94 -12.75
CA LYS A 47 -1.15 1.78 -12.46
C LYS A 47 -1.92 1.89 -11.16
N TYR A 48 -1.26 2.31 -10.08
CA TYR A 48 -1.86 2.34 -8.75
C TYR A 48 -2.34 3.75 -8.39
N LYS A 49 -3.59 3.87 -7.95
CA LYS A 49 -4.24 5.17 -7.67
C LYS A 49 -3.79 5.79 -6.36
N SER A 50 -3.44 4.96 -5.38
CA SER A 50 -2.92 5.38 -4.08
C SER A 50 -2.06 4.29 -3.45
N VAL A 51 -1.26 4.69 -2.46
CA VAL A 51 -0.41 3.79 -1.69
C VAL A 51 -0.43 4.15 -0.22
N SER A 52 -0.44 3.13 0.64
CA SER A 52 -0.24 3.30 2.08
C SER A 52 0.61 2.17 2.66
N ALA A 53 1.10 2.32 3.89
CA ALA A 53 1.84 1.25 4.55
C ALA A 53 1.81 1.32 6.08
N PHE A 54 1.88 0.15 6.72
CA PHE A 54 2.08 -0.01 8.16
C PHE A 54 3.52 -0.42 8.45
N SER A 55 4.18 0.31 9.34
CA SER A 55 5.57 0.05 9.77
C SER A 55 6.52 -0.36 8.64
N PRO A 56 6.57 0.35 7.50
CA PRO A 56 7.31 -0.09 6.32
C PRO A 56 8.83 -0.07 6.52
N VAL A 57 9.54 -1.02 5.88
CA VAL A 57 10.99 -0.92 5.67
C VAL A 57 11.27 0.04 4.51
N VAL A 58 11.42 1.33 4.81
CA VAL A 58 11.46 2.37 3.76
C VAL A 58 12.84 2.63 3.17
N ASN A 59 13.91 2.28 3.90
CA ASN A 59 15.29 2.52 3.46
C ASN A 59 16.19 1.28 3.64
N PRO A 60 15.84 0.13 3.00
CA PRO A 60 16.55 -1.14 3.17
C PRO A 60 18.06 -1.12 2.83
N ILE A 61 18.53 -0.22 1.96
CA ILE A 61 19.98 -0.07 1.70
C ILE A 61 20.78 0.30 2.97
N ASN A 62 20.10 0.96 3.93
CA ASN A 62 20.67 1.48 5.16
C ASN A 62 20.23 0.70 6.41
N CYS A 63 19.59 -0.46 6.27
CA CYS A 63 19.19 -1.28 7.41
C CYS A 63 19.72 -2.73 7.33
N PRO A 64 19.98 -3.40 8.47
CA PRO A 64 20.57 -4.75 8.47
C PRO A 64 19.72 -5.80 7.73
N TRP A 65 18.39 -5.74 7.80
CA TRP A 65 17.53 -6.66 7.06
C TRP A 65 17.67 -6.48 5.55
N GLY A 66 17.61 -5.24 5.08
CA GLY A 66 17.74 -4.94 3.66
C GLY A 66 19.14 -5.26 3.12
N GLN A 67 20.21 -4.89 3.85
CA GLN A 67 21.58 -5.22 3.47
C GLN A 67 21.81 -6.74 3.36
N LYS A 68 21.28 -7.52 4.31
CA LYS A 68 21.36 -8.99 4.24
C LYS A 68 20.54 -9.56 3.08
N ALA A 69 19.34 -9.05 2.84
CA ALA A 69 18.49 -9.54 1.75
C ALA A 69 19.07 -9.18 0.38
N PHE A 70 19.44 -7.92 0.16
CA PHE A 70 19.95 -7.44 -1.12
C PHE A 70 21.31 -8.01 -1.49
N SER A 71 22.23 -8.18 -0.54
CA SER A 71 23.50 -8.87 -0.81
C SER A 71 23.29 -10.30 -1.31
N ASN A 72 22.29 -11.02 -0.79
CA ASN A 72 21.98 -12.39 -1.20
C ASN A 72 21.22 -12.46 -2.53
N TYR A 73 20.32 -11.52 -2.82
CA TYR A 73 19.46 -11.59 -4.01
C TYR A 73 19.97 -10.78 -5.21
N LEU A 74 20.63 -9.66 -4.97
CA LEU A 74 21.06 -8.69 -5.98
C LEU A 74 22.59 -8.60 -6.09
N GLY A 75 23.32 -9.23 -5.17
CA GLY A 75 24.79 -9.14 -5.11
C GLY A 75 25.30 -7.89 -4.37
N PRO A 76 26.61 -7.63 -4.40
CA PRO A 76 27.25 -6.63 -3.54
C PRO A 76 27.11 -5.18 -4.03
N ALA A 77 26.66 -4.95 -5.27
CA ALA A 77 26.59 -3.63 -5.87
C ALA A 77 25.40 -2.84 -5.30
N LYS A 78 25.68 -1.85 -4.45
CA LYS A 78 24.65 -1.00 -3.82
C LYS A 78 23.82 -0.19 -4.83
N SER A 79 24.37 0.11 -6.00
CA SER A 79 23.63 0.76 -7.10
C SER A 79 22.39 -0.04 -7.49
N ASP A 80 22.49 -1.37 -7.48
CA ASP A 80 21.40 -2.26 -7.90
C ASP A 80 20.29 -2.31 -6.84
N TRP A 81 20.63 -1.99 -5.59
CA TRP A 81 19.70 -1.98 -4.47
C TRP A 81 18.80 -0.74 -4.48
N GLU A 82 19.26 0.37 -5.07
CA GLU A 82 18.48 1.60 -5.17
C GLU A 82 17.16 1.40 -5.94
N GLU A 83 17.16 0.49 -6.91
CA GLU A 83 15.97 0.12 -7.69
C GLU A 83 14.90 -0.59 -6.87
N TYR A 84 15.23 -0.98 -5.64
CA TYR A 84 14.36 -1.64 -4.68
C TYR A 84 14.42 -0.93 -3.33
N ASP A 85 14.67 0.38 -3.27
CA ASP A 85 14.65 1.14 -2.03
C ASP A 85 13.68 2.32 -2.18
N ALA A 86 12.61 2.37 -1.39
CA ALA A 86 11.57 3.40 -1.53
C ALA A 86 12.14 4.82 -1.32
N THR A 87 13.10 4.99 -0.41
CA THR A 87 13.77 6.27 -0.13
C THR A 87 14.68 6.70 -1.29
N CYS A 88 15.30 5.76 -2.01
CA CYS A 88 16.03 6.08 -3.24
C CYS A 88 15.08 6.36 -4.41
N LEU A 89 14.02 5.56 -4.57
CA LEU A 89 13.07 5.68 -5.67
C LEU A 89 12.30 7.00 -5.62
N ILE A 90 11.83 7.43 -4.45
CA ILE A 90 11.05 8.69 -4.35
C ILE A 90 11.86 9.91 -4.81
N LYS A 91 13.18 9.90 -4.60
CA LYS A 91 14.09 10.96 -5.05
C LYS A 91 14.22 11.05 -6.57
N LYS A 92 13.91 9.95 -7.29
CA LYS A 92 13.96 9.85 -8.75
C LYS A 92 12.58 10.15 -9.39
N CYS A 93 11.52 10.29 -8.61
CA CYS A 93 10.18 10.55 -9.12
C CYS A 93 9.96 12.04 -9.42
N ASN A 94 9.53 12.37 -10.64
CA ASN A 94 9.32 13.76 -11.06
C ASN A 94 8.07 14.42 -10.44
N LYS A 95 7.00 13.64 -10.20
CA LYS A 95 5.76 14.15 -9.57
C LYS A 95 4.92 13.03 -8.99
N ILE A 96 4.72 13.05 -7.67
CA ILE A 96 3.72 12.23 -6.97
C ILE A 96 2.58 13.15 -6.58
N SER A 97 1.38 12.90 -7.12
CA SER A 97 0.19 13.75 -6.86
C SER A 97 -0.70 13.21 -5.74
N THR A 98 -0.66 11.90 -5.51
CA THR A 98 -1.48 11.26 -4.47
C THR A 98 -0.72 11.23 -3.15
N PRO A 99 -1.30 11.71 -2.03
CA PRO A 99 -0.69 11.58 -0.72
C PRO A 99 -0.33 10.13 -0.38
N ILE A 100 0.89 9.89 0.06
CA ILE A 100 1.31 8.60 0.63
C ILE A 100 0.91 8.59 2.11
N LEU A 101 0.24 7.55 2.58
CA LEU A 101 -0.11 7.37 4.00
C LEU A 101 0.79 6.31 4.65
N ILE A 102 1.47 6.67 5.74
CA ILE A 102 2.25 5.72 6.55
C ILE A 102 1.82 5.83 8.00
N ASP A 103 1.48 4.70 8.60
CA ASP A 103 1.33 4.55 10.05
C ASP A 103 2.50 3.78 10.61
N GLN A 104 3.05 4.28 11.72
CA GLN A 104 4.20 3.69 12.40
C GLN A 104 3.97 3.71 13.91
N GLY A 105 3.99 2.53 14.55
CA GLY A 105 4.04 2.45 16.01
C GLY A 105 5.34 3.04 16.57
N GLU A 106 5.25 3.91 17.58
CA GLU A 106 6.43 4.51 18.23
C GLU A 106 7.19 3.52 19.13
N ASP A 107 6.47 2.53 19.68
CA ASP A 107 7.04 1.47 20.54
C ASP A 107 7.44 0.22 19.71
N ASP A 108 7.47 0.36 18.39
CA ASP A 108 7.92 -0.68 17.48
C ASP A 108 9.43 -0.93 17.66
N LYS A 109 9.77 -2.11 18.19
CA LYS A 109 11.17 -2.52 18.45
C LYS A 109 12.08 -2.51 17.20
N PHE A 110 11.52 -2.47 16.00
CA PHE A 110 12.26 -2.43 14.74
C PHE A 110 12.44 -1.02 14.18
N LEU A 111 11.76 -0.01 14.75
CA LEU A 111 11.68 1.37 14.26
C LEU A 111 13.04 1.97 13.89
N ALA A 112 13.93 2.06 14.87
CA ALA A 112 15.21 2.77 14.73
C ALA A 112 16.27 2.00 13.93
N LYS A 113 16.15 0.66 13.84
CA LYS A 113 17.19 -0.19 13.24
C LYS A 113 16.82 -0.69 11.85
N GLN A 114 15.53 -0.89 11.58
CA GLN A 114 15.06 -1.55 10.36
C GLN A 114 14.14 -0.67 9.51
N LEU A 115 13.19 0.02 10.16
CA LEU A 115 12.10 0.67 9.44
C LEU A 115 12.53 2.02 8.87
N LEU A 116 13.18 2.85 9.69
CA LEU A 116 13.78 4.13 9.30
C LEU A 116 12.82 5.13 8.63
N PRO A 117 11.57 5.33 9.13
CA PRO A 117 10.56 6.17 8.47
C PRO A 117 10.97 7.63 8.27
N ARG A 118 11.82 8.17 9.15
CA ARG A 118 12.34 9.55 9.04
C ARG A 118 13.19 9.77 7.78
N ASN A 119 13.94 8.77 7.33
CA ASN A 119 14.72 8.86 6.10
C ASN A 119 13.81 9.07 4.88
N PHE A 120 12.66 8.40 4.86
CA PHE A 120 11.68 8.55 3.78
C PHE A 120 10.92 9.87 3.88
N GLU A 121 10.58 10.33 5.10
CA GLU A 121 10.00 11.66 5.32
C GLU A 121 10.89 12.78 4.77
N GLU A 122 12.19 12.73 5.07
CA GLU A 122 13.17 13.68 4.53
C GLU A 122 13.27 13.61 3.00
N ALA A 123 13.26 12.40 2.44
CA ALA A 123 13.29 12.21 0.99
C ALA A 123 12.03 12.74 0.30
N CYS A 124 10.84 12.51 0.86
CA CYS A 124 9.58 13.07 0.38
C CYS A 124 9.61 14.61 0.43
N LYS A 125 10.06 15.19 1.54
CA LYS A 125 10.19 16.65 1.71
C LYS A 125 11.12 17.26 0.66
N ALA A 126 12.24 16.61 0.36
CA ALA A 126 13.23 17.10 -0.60
C ALA A 126 12.69 17.21 -2.04
N VAL A 127 11.72 16.35 -2.42
CA VAL A 127 11.10 16.37 -3.75
C VAL A 127 9.68 16.94 -3.77
N GLY A 128 9.19 17.42 -2.62
CA GLY A 128 7.82 17.93 -2.49
C GLY A 128 6.73 16.86 -2.68
N ALA A 129 7.03 15.59 -2.42
CA ALA A 129 6.04 14.53 -2.48
C ALA A 129 5.12 14.58 -1.24
N PRO A 130 3.79 14.52 -1.43
CA PRO A 130 2.86 14.57 -0.31
C PRO A 130 2.95 13.28 0.52
N LEU A 131 3.33 13.42 1.78
CA LEU A 131 3.41 12.32 2.75
C LEU A 131 2.60 12.69 3.99
N THR A 132 1.74 11.77 4.42
CA THR A 132 1.12 11.75 5.75
C THR A 132 1.77 10.64 6.56
N LEU A 133 2.77 10.97 7.36
CA LEU A 133 3.42 10.05 8.30
C LEU A 133 2.81 10.25 9.69
N ARG A 134 2.11 9.22 10.19
CA ARG A 134 1.52 9.19 11.52
C ARG A 134 2.37 8.31 12.44
N MET A 135 2.98 8.92 13.44
CA MET A 135 3.64 8.19 14.52
C MET A 135 2.60 7.93 15.61
N GLN A 136 2.43 6.67 16.00
CA GLN A 136 1.37 6.19 16.88
C GLN A 136 1.94 5.77 18.24
N PRO A 137 1.83 6.62 19.29
CA PRO A 137 2.35 6.32 20.62
C PRO A 137 1.72 5.08 21.24
N GLY A 138 2.53 4.22 21.87
CA GLY A 138 2.04 3.01 22.55
C GLY A 138 1.80 1.80 21.62
N TYR A 139 1.95 1.96 20.31
CA TYR A 139 1.73 0.89 19.34
C TYR A 139 3.04 0.23 18.90
N ASP A 140 2.98 -1.08 18.70
CA ASP A 140 4.11 -1.93 18.32
C ASP A 140 4.04 -2.38 16.84
N HIS A 141 4.76 -3.46 16.50
CA HIS A 141 4.80 -4.03 15.14
C HIS A 141 3.69 -5.07 14.87
N SER A 142 2.75 -5.25 15.79
CA SER A 142 1.81 -6.36 15.76
C SER A 142 0.59 -6.08 14.88
N TYR A 143 -0.20 -7.13 14.64
CA TYR A 143 -1.51 -6.96 14.00
C TYR A 143 -2.53 -6.22 14.88
N PHE A 144 -2.30 -6.05 16.20
CA PHE A 144 -3.16 -5.18 17.02
C PHE A 144 -3.01 -3.72 16.61
N PHE A 145 -1.78 -3.29 16.34
CA PHE A 145 -1.50 -1.98 15.76
C PHE A 145 -2.17 -1.84 14.39
N ILE A 146 -1.98 -2.80 13.47
CA ILE A 146 -2.60 -2.75 12.14
C ILE A 146 -4.13 -2.69 12.24
N ALA A 147 -4.73 -3.57 13.05
CA ALA A 147 -6.19 -3.64 13.21
C ALA A 147 -6.79 -2.35 13.77
N THR A 148 -6.04 -1.57 14.55
CA THR A 148 -6.51 -0.30 15.11
C THR A 148 -6.70 0.76 14.02
N PHE A 149 -5.85 0.77 13.00
CA PHE A 149 -5.78 1.86 12.01
C PHE A 149 -6.11 1.41 10.59
N ILE A 150 -6.50 0.14 10.39
CA ILE A 150 -6.80 -0.41 9.05
C ILE A 150 -7.97 0.32 8.37
N ASP A 151 -8.98 0.74 9.13
CA ASP A 151 -10.13 1.47 8.60
C ASP A 151 -9.72 2.80 7.96
N ASP A 152 -8.73 3.51 8.53
CA ASP A 152 -8.20 4.74 7.95
C ASP A 152 -7.50 4.50 6.62
N HIS A 153 -6.76 3.39 6.50
CA HIS A 153 -6.07 3.01 5.27
C HIS A 153 -7.07 2.61 4.18
N ILE A 154 -8.13 1.87 4.54
CA ILE A 154 -9.22 1.55 3.63
C ILE A 154 -9.92 2.84 3.19
N ALA A 155 -10.23 3.75 4.12
CA ALA A 155 -10.84 5.03 3.82
C ALA A 155 -9.98 5.86 2.87
N HIS A 156 -8.67 5.95 3.14
CA HIS A 156 -7.69 6.60 2.28
C HIS A 156 -7.74 6.04 0.85
N HIS A 157 -7.63 4.72 0.67
CA HIS A 157 -7.68 4.11 -0.67
C HIS A 157 -9.02 4.29 -1.38
N SER A 158 -10.14 4.24 -0.64
CA SER A 158 -11.47 4.38 -1.19
C SER A 158 -11.66 5.73 -1.92
N GLN A 159 -11.02 6.80 -1.44
CA GLN A 159 -11.10 8.13 -2.04
C GLN A 159 -10.55 8.18 -3.47
N PHE A 160 -9.54 7.35 -3.75
CA PHE A 160 -8.87 7.29 -5.06
C PHE A 160 -9.42 6.19 -5.98
N LEU A 161 -10.18 5.24 -5.41
CA LEU A 161 -10.79 4.14 -6.14
C LEU A 161 -12.21 4.45 -6.63
N LYS A 162 -12.95 5.33 -5.97
CA LYS A 162 -14.27 5.81 -6.43
C LYS A 162 -14.18 6.39 -7.85
N SER A 163 -15.08 5.99 -8.74
CA SER A 163 -15.21 6.60 -10.08
C SER A 163 -15.82 8.00 -9.99
N ALA A 164 -15.60 8.83 -11.01
CA ALA A 164 -16.30 10.11 -11.15
C ALA A 164 -17.82 9.92 -11.24
N ASP A 165 -18.28 8.79 -11.79
CA ASP A 165 -19.70 8.44 -11.89
C ASP A 165 -20.35 8.21 -10.52
N TYR A 166 -19.57 7.75 -9.52
CA TYR A 166 -20.06 7.52 -8.16
C TYR A 166 -20.37 8.82 -7.40
N GLN A 167 -19.66 9.92 -7.70
CA GLN A 167 -19.92 11.25 -7.11
C GLN A 167 -21.26 11.82 -7.58
N ALA A 168 -21.67 11.54 -8.82
CA ALA A 168 -22.97 11.96 -9.35
C ALA A 168 -24.14 11.16 -8.72
N THR A 169 -23.91 9.91 -8.31
CA THR A 169 -24.94 9.07 -7.67
C THR A 169 -25.06 9.30 -6.15
N TYR A 170 -23.98 9.70 -5.46
CA TYR A 170 -23.95 9.86 -4.01
C TYR A 170 -24.79 11.04 -3.47
N LEU A 171 -25.14 12.02 -4.30
CA LEU A 171 -26.11 13.06 -3.94
C LEU A 171 -27.56 12.53 -3.88
N LEU A 172 -27.82 11.30 -4.33
CA LEU A 172 -29.15 10.68 -4.41
C LEU A 172 -29.38 9.50 -3.46
N THR A 173 -28.32 8.87 -2.94
CA THR A 173 -28.42 7.68 -2.08
C THR A 173 -27.62 7.84 -0.80
N LEU A 174 -28.09 8.72 0.08
CA LEU A 174 -27.99 8.47 1.52
C LEU A 174 -28.95 7.32 1.84
N VAL A 175 -28.51 6.37 2.67
CA VAL A 175 -29.23 5.19 3.18
C VAL A 175 -28.81 3.86 2.52
N ASN A 176 -28.12 3.05 3.32
CA ASN A 176 -27.82 1.60 3.19
C ASN A 176 -26.65 1.20 2.27
N ASP A 177 -25.52 0.78 2.86
CA ASP A 177 -25.04 -0.61 2.75
C ASP A 177 -23.73 -0.84 3.52
N LEU A 178 -23.79 -1.73 4.51
CA LEU A 178 -22.72 -2.17 5.42
C LEU A 178 -22.08 -3.51 5.01
N LEU A 179 -22.36 -4.01 3.81
CA LEU A 179 -22.06 -5.39 3.40
C LEU A 179 -20.64 -5.64 2.86
N SER A 180 -19.82 -4.60 2.67
CA SER A 180 -18.46 -4.74 2.10
C SER A 180 -17.36 -5.05 3.13
N LEU A 181 -17.66 -5.03 4.43
CA LEU A 181 -16.66 -5.27 5.49
C LEU A 181 -16.48 -6.74 5.89
N GLU A 182 -17.51 -7.60 5.76
CA GLU A 182 -17.46 -8.97 6.32
C GLU A 182 -16.56 -9.94 5.55
N MET A 183 -16.32 -9.72 4.25
CA MET A 183 -15.46 -10.62 3.45
C MET A 183 -13.97 -10.52 3.79
N TRP A 184 -13.50 -9.40 4.37
CA TRP A 184 -12.08 -9.18 4.65
C TRP A 184 -11.63 -9.75 6.01
N ILE A 185 -12.50 -9.70 7.03
CA ILE A 185 -12.20 -10.17 8.39
C ILE A 185 -11.94 -11.70 8.43
N ASN A 186 -12.55 -12.47 7.53
CA ASN A 186 -12.37 -13.93 7.50
C ASN A 186 -11.09 -14.40 6.77
N SER A 187 -10.48 -13.56 5.93
CA SER A 187 -9.26 -13.94 5.18
C SER A 187 -7.96 -13.60 5.92
N SER A 188 -8.02 -12.73 6.93
CA SER A 188 -6.86 -12.26 7.70
C SER A 188 -6.46 -13.20 8.85
N ARG A 189 -7.23 -14.24 9.17
CA ARG A 189 -6.88 -15.25 10.20
C ARG A 189 -5.85 -16.30 9.75
N LEU A 190 -5.43 -16.32 8.48
CA LEU A 190 -4.64 -17.43 7.92
C LEU A 190 -3.23 -17.07 7.39
N LEU A 191 -2.79 -15.82 7.39
CA LEU A 191 -1.51 -15.44 6.77
C LEU A 191 -0.64 -14.59 7.70
N GLN A 192 0.13 -15.25 8.55
CA GLN A 192 1.17 -14.62 9.39
C GLN A 192 2.47 -14.27 8.64
N ASN A 193 2.49 -14.31 7.30
CA ASN A 193 3.70 -14.04 6.52
C ASN A 193 3.46 -12.89 5.52
N VAL A 194 4.33 -11.87 5.63
CA VAL A 194 4.59 -10.76 4.69
C VAL A 194 3.46 -10.45 3.70
N THR A 195 2.57 -9.53 4.08
CA THR A 195 1.41 -9.19 3.27
C THR A 195 1.62 -7.89 2.49
N VAL A 196 1.71 -8.00 1.15
CA VAL A 196 1.38 -6.91 0.23
C VAL A 196 -0.08 -7.11 -0.17
N CYS A 197 -0.90 -6.11 0.05
CA CYS A 197 -2.33 -6.12 -0.26
C CYS A 197 -2.62 -5.18 -1.44
N VAL A 198 -3.48 -5.64 -2.36
CA VAL A 198 -3.95 -4.83 -3.50
C VAL A 198 -5.44 -4.57 -3.31
N CYS A 199 -5.82 -3.31 -3.17
CA CYS A 199 -7.23 -2.88 -3.12
C CYS A 199 -7.71 -2.61 -4.55
N ILE A 200 -8.77 -3.28 -4.99
CA ILE A 200 -9.27 -3.19 -6.37
C ILE A 200 -10.69 -2.64 -6.35
N SER A 201 -10.98 -1.66 -7.23
CA SER A 201 -12.33 -1.13 -7.38
C SER A 201 -13.27 -2.20 -7.90
N ALA A 202 -14.48 -2.30 -7.34
CA ALA A 202 -15.55 -3.04 -7.97
C ALA A 202 -16.05 -2.29 -9.22
N VAL A 203 -16.48 -3.01 -10.26
CA VAL A 203 -17.28 -2.46 -11.35
C VAL A 203 -18.69 -2.26 -10.82
N GLY A 204 -19.25 -1.06 -10.96
CA GLY A 204 -20.64 -0.81 -10.56
C GLY A 204 -21.56 -1.70 -11.38
N ALA A 205 -22.11 -2.74 -10.76
CA ALA A 205 -23.20 -3.48 -11.35
C ALA A 205 -24.39 -2.51 -11.43
N ALA A 206 -24.81 -2.17 -12.65
CA ALA A 206 -26.17 -1.71 -12.82
C ALA A 206 -27.07 -2.84 -12.29
N CYS A 207 -27.71 -2.61 -11.14
CA CYS A 207 -28.79 -3.46 -10.67
C CYS A 207 -29.76 -3.60 -11.85
N PRO A 208 -30.01 -4.82 -12.38
CA PRO A 208 -31.04 -4.99 -13.39
C PRO A 208 -32.36 -4.63 -12.71
N LYS A 209 -32.90 -3.46 -13.03
CA LYS A 209 -34.31 -3.19 -12.76
C LYS A 209 -35.10 -4.24 -13.55
N HIS A 210 -35.83 -5.08 -12.82
CA HIS A 210 -36.84 -6.08 -13.24
C HIS A 210 -36.36 -7.54 -13.25
N CYS A 211 -36.86 -8.36 -12.30
CA CYS A 211 -38.18 -9.00 -12.38
C CYS A 211 -38.81 -9.05 -10.97
#